data_AF-A0A931QZ12-F1
#
_entry.id   AF-A0A931QZ12-F1
#
_cell.length_a   1.000
_cell.length_b   1.000
_cell.length_c   1.000
_cell.angle_alpha   90.00
_cell.angle_beta   90.00
_cell.angle_gamma   90.00
#
_symmetry.space_group_name_H-M   'P 1'
#
loop_
_entity.id
_entity.type
_entity.pdbx_description
1 polymer ?
#
loop_
_entity_poly.entity_id
_entity_poly.type
_entity_poly.pdbx_seq_one_letter_code
_entity_poly.pdbx_strand_id
1 'polypeptide(L)'
;PPQTLHHARRTALEMGLKYVYEGNIFSDGGNTICPGCKQIIVKRSWHAVSDVRIREDGTCQNCGTAISGYFKKPLRPSRDLTASLRDRVDTLQGADRVI
;
A
#
# COMPACT_ATOMS: atom_id res chain seq x y z
N PRO A 1 25.31 5.12 9.90
CA PRO A 1 24.81 5.98 11.01
C PRO A 1 23.44 6.60 10.71
N PRO A 2 22.55 6.76 11.70
CA PRO A 2 21.21 7.35 11.53
C PRO A 2 21.22 8.78 10.97
N GLN A 3 22.18 9.62 11.38
CA GLN A 3 22.29 11.01 10.95
C GLN A 3 22.47 11.16 9.44
N THR A 4 23.21 10.23 8.81
CA THR A 4 23.38 10.20 7.36
C THR A 4 22.05 9.92 6.64
N LEU A 5 21.20 9.06 7.21
CA LEU A 5 19.88 8.77 6.66
C LEU A 5 18.93 9.96 6.83
N HIS A 6 18.94 10.62 7.99
CA HIS A 6 18.19 11.86 8.22
C HIS A 6 18.58 12.96 7.23
N HIS A 7 19.88 13.12 6.99
CA HIS A 7 20.37 14.07 6.01
C HIS A 7 19.90 13.71 4.60
N ALA A 8 20.10 12.46 4.16
CA ALA A 8 19.66 12.00 2.84
C ALA A 8 18.15 12.17 2.63
N ARG A 9 17.33 11.84 3.64
CA ARG A 9 15.89 12.02 3.59
C ARG A 9 15.51 13.48 3.41
N ARG A 10 16.12 14.38 4.17
CA ARG A 10 15.87 15.82 4.06
C ARG A 10 16.21 16.34 2.66
N THR A 11 17.40 16.04 2.15
CA THR A 11 17.83 16.46 0.81
C THR A 11 16.89 15.95 -0.28
N ALA A 12 16.47 14.70 -0.20
CA ALA A 12 15.53 14.11 -1.16
C ALA A 12 14.15 14.79 -1.15
N LEU A 13 13.65 15.18 0.03
CA LEU A 13 12.41 15.95 0.16
C LEU A 13 12.57 17.38 -0.40
N GLU A 14 13.71 18.03 -0.16
CA GLU A 14 14.05 19.36 -0.70
C GLU A 14 14.14 19.33 -2.24
N MET A 15 14.56 18.20 -2.83
CA MET A 15 14.55 17.97 -4.29
C MET A 15 13.15 17.70 -4.88
N GLY A 16 12.10 17.66 -4.04
CA GLY A 16 10.72 17.49 -4.48
C GLY A 16 10.22 16.04 -4.51
N LEU A 17 10.98 15.08 -3.98
CA LEU A 17 10.42 13.74 -3.76
C LEU A 17 9.31 13.82 -2.70
N LYS A 18 8.15 13.23 -3.02
CA LYS A 18 6.96 13.30 -2.16
C LYS A 18 7.00 12.30 -1.01
N TYR A 19 7.66 11.16 -1.22
CA TYR A 19 7.71 10.05 -0.29
C TYR A 19 9.14 9.52 -0.20
N VAL A 20 9.75 9.69 0.97
CA VAL A 20 11.12 9.24 1.24
C VAL A 20 11.13 8.58 2.61
N TYR A 21 11.62 7.34 2.66
CA TYR A 21 11.59 6.49 3.84
C TYR A 21 12.99 6.17 4.34
N GLU A 22 13.14 6.14 5.66
CA GLU A 22 14.35 5.68 6.32
C GLU A 22 14.22 4.19 6.66
N GLY A 23 15.12 3.36 6.10
CA GLY A 23 15.14 1.92 6.31
C GLY A 23 16.11 1.48 7.41
N ASN A 24 15.84 0.32 8.02
CA ASN A 24 16.70 -0.36 9.00
C ASN A 24 17.07 0.47 10.25
N ILE A 25 16.27 1.50 10.58
CA ILE A 25 16.40 2.29 11.80
C ILE A 25 15.02 2.57 12.39
N PHE A 26 14.95 2.76 13.71
CA PHE A 26 13.73 3.24 14.36
C PHE A 26 13.69 4.77 14.26
N SER A 27 12.76 5.30 13.46
CA SER A 27 12.63 6.72 13.18
C SER A 27 11.22 7.06 12.68
N ASP A 28 10.84 8.33 12.76
CA ASP A 28 9.61 8.82 12.13
C ASP A 28 9.69 8.86 10.59
N GLY A 29 10.89 8.66 10.02
CA GLY A 29 11.10 8.52 8.59
C GLY A 29 10.42 7.30 7.97
N GLY A 30 9.91 6.37 8.78
CA GLY A 30 9.07 5.26 8.30
C GLY A 30 7.62 5.66 7.99
N ASN A 31 7.14 6.80 8.50
CA ASN A 31 5.74 7.22 8.30
C ASN A 31 5.50 7.78 6.89
N THR A 32 4.30 7.57 6.35
CA THR A 32 3.86 8.26 5.13
C THR A 32 3.24 9.60 5.50
N ILE A 33 3.76 10.67 4.91
CA ILE A 33 3.29 12.05 5.08
C ILE A 33 2.48 12.48 3.86
N CYS A 34 1.36 13.16 4.08
CA CYS A 34 0.59 13.75 2.98
C CYS A 34 1.39 14.86 2.29
N PRO A 35 1.56 14.84 0.95
CA PRO A 35 2.30 15.88 0.25
C PRO A 35 1.59 17.25 0.29
N GLY A 36 0.25 17.26 0.42
CA GLY A 36 -0.57 18.48 0.48
C GLY A 36 -0.58 19.14 1.86
N CYS A 37 -1.07 18.44 2.89
CA CYS A 37 -1.24 19.04 4.23
C CYS A 37 -0.18 18.66 5.27
N LYS A 38 0.84 17.87 4.88
CA LYS A 38 1.96 17.43 5.73
C LYS A 38 1.59 16.63 6.99
N GLN A 39 0.33 16.21 7.13
CA GLN A 39 -0.10 15.28 8.19
C GLN A 39 0.38 13.85 7.91
N ILE A 40 0.62 13.08 8.98
CA ILE A 40 0.86 11.63 8.88
C ILE A 40 -0.43 10.96 8.39
N ILE A 41 -0.33 10.23 7.28
CA ILE A 41 -1.45 9.48 6.67
C ILE A 41 -1.27 7.97 6.75
N VAL A 42 -0.04 7.48 6.97
CA VAL A 42 0.20 6.09 7.36
C VAL A 42 1.22 6.11 8.48
N LYS A 43 0.81 5.71 9.68
CA LYS A 43 1.72 5.57 10.81
C LYS A 43 2.31 4.17 10.81
N ARG A 44 3.64 4.08 10.82
CA ARG A 44 4.38 2.83 10.76
C ARG A 44 5.30 2.68 11.96
N SER A 45 5.46 1.45 12.40
CA SER A 45 6.48 1.05 13.37
C SER A 45 7.06 -0.26 12.87
N TRP A 46 8.28 -0.23 12.34
CA TRP A 46 8.89 -1.36 11.65
C TRP A 46 7.94 -1.94 10.58
N HIS A 47 7.55 -3.22 10.72
CA HIS A 47 6.67 -3.91 9.79
C HIS A 47 5.19 -3.65 10.07
N ALA A 48 4.84 -3.06 11.21
CA ALA A 48 3.47 -2.79 11.60
C ALA A 48 2.97 -1.44 11.06
N VAL A 49 1.71 -1.42 10.63
CA VAL A 49 0.97 -0.21 10.32
C VAL A 49 -0.06 -0.02 11.45
N SER A 50 0.01 1.11 12.16
CA SER A 50 -0.83 1.38 13.33
C SER A 50 -1.97 2.34 13.05
N ASP A 51 -1.88 3.15 11.99
CA ASP A 51 -2.93 4.08 11.58
C ASP A 51 -2.87 4.34 10.07
N VAL A 52 -4.03 4.47 9.43
CA VAL A 52 -4.18 4.80 8.00
C VAL A 52 -5.30 5.83 7.84
N ARG A 53 -4.93 7.04 7.39
CA ARG A 53 -5.83 8.19 7.17
C ARG A 53 -5.99 8.52 5.70
N ILE A 54 -6.23 7.48 4.91
CA ILE A 54 -6.48 7.54 3.47
C ILE A 54 -7.89 7.01 3.22
N ARG A 55 -8.67 7.71 2.40
CA ARG A 55 -10.02 7.29 2.00
C ARG A 55 -9.94 6.13 1.01
N GLU A 56 -11.05 5.42 0.81
CA GLU A 56 -11.11 4.29 -0.13
C GLU A 56 -10.81 4.69 -1.59
N ASP A 57 -11.05 5.95 -1.95
CA ASP A 57 -10.72 6.54 -3.26
C ASP A 57 -9.24 6.92 -3.42
N GLY A 58 -8.41 6.68 -2.39
CA GLY A 58 -6.99 7.02 -2.40
C GLY A 58 -6.67 8.48 -2.08
N THR A 59 -7.61 9.25 -1.53
CA THR A 59 -7.38 10.64 -1.12
C THR A 59 -7.06 10.79 0.37
N CYS A 60 -6.33 11.83 0.74
CA CYS A 60 -6.07 12.18 2.14
C CYS A 60 -7.38 12.53 2.86
N GLN A 61 -7.65 11.88 4.00
CA GLN A 61 -8.84 12.16 4.81
C GLN A 61 -8.92 13.61 5.30
N ASN A 62 -7.77 14.29 5.49
CA ASN A 62 -7.74 15.67 6.01
C ASN A 62 -7.91 16.74 4.93
N CYS A 63 -7.23 16.61 3.79
CA CYS A 63 -7.17 17.69 2.78
C CYS A 63 -7.61 17.29 1.36
N GLY A 64 -7.99 16.03 1.15
CA GLY A 64 -8.43 15.56 -0.18
C GLY A 64 -7.32 15.40 -1.22
N THR A 65 -6.06 15.69 -0.89
CA THR A 65 -4.93 15.45 -1.82
C THR A 65 -4.89 13.97 -2.23
N ALA A 66 -4.85 13.70 -3.52
CA ALA A 66 -4.66 12.36 -4.06
C ALA A 66 -3.30 11.80 -3.64
N ILE A 67 -3.30 10.60 -3.07
CA ILE A 67 -2.09 9.92 -2.59
C ILE A 67 -1.68 8.87 -3.62
N SER A 68 -0.41 8.85 -3.99
CA SER A 68 0.11 7.81 -4.88
C SER A 68 0.16 6.47 -4.13
N GLY A 69 -0.53 5.45 -4.65
CA GLY A 69 -0.55 4.11 -4.07
C GLY A 69 -1.72 3.27 -4.57
N TYR A 70 -1.79 2.01 -4.10
CA TYR A 70 -2.90 1.10 -4.37
C TYR A 70 -3.66 0.83 -3.07
N PHE A 71 -4.91 1.31 -2.98
CA PHE A 71 -5.71 1.27 -1.75
C PHE A 71 -6.96 0.40 -1.86
N LYS A 72 -7.18 -0.27 -2.99
CA LYS A 72 -8.31 -1.19 -3.13
C LYS A 72 -8.12 -2.38 -2.19
N LYS A 73 -9.16 -2.70 -1.43
CA LYS A 73 -9.21 -3.98 -0.70
C LYS A 73 -9.03 -5.10 -1.73
N PRO A 74 -8.13 -6.08 -1.52
CA PRO A 74 -8.10 -7.25 -2.38
C PRO A 74 -9.49 -7.89 -2.31
N LEU A 75 -10.09 -8.14 -3.47
CA LEU A 75 -11.28 -8.97 -3.54
C LEU A 75 -10.88 -10.33 -2.98
N ARG A 76 -11.32 -10.64 -1.76
CA ARG A 76 -11.35 -12.04 -1.34
C ARG A 76 -12.46 -12.67 -2.15
N PRO A 77 -12.19 -13.65 -3.03
CA PRO A 77 -13.28 -14.40 -3.63
C PRO A 77 -14.13 -14.95 -2.49
N SER A 78 -15.45 -14.80 -2.58
CA SER A 78 -16.36 -15.50 -1.67
C SER A 78 -16.01 -16.98 -1.73
N ARG A 79 -16.16 -17.71 -0.61
CA ARG A 79 -15.94 -19.17 -0.59
C ARG A 79 -16.75 -19.86 -1.69
N ASP A 80 -17.90 -19.30 -2.04
CA ASP A 80 -18.79 -19.78 -3.09
C ASP A 80 -18.18 -19.68 -4.51
N LEU A 81 -17.37 -18.65 -4.79
CA LEU A 81 -16.68 -18.52 -6.09
C LEU A 81 -15.59 -19.59 -6.28
N THR A 82 -14.90 -19.99 -5.20
CA THR A 82 -13.85 -21.02 -5.30
C THR A 82 -14.41 -22.43 -5.56
N ALA A 83 -15.62 -22.72 -5.08
CA ALA A 83 -16.31 -23.96 -5.41
C ALA A 83 -16.75 -23.96 -6.89
N SER A 84 -17.42 -22.89 -7.33
CA SER A 84 -17.88 -22.74 -8.72
C SER A 84 -16.73 -22.74 -9.75
N LEU A 85 -15.55 -22.23 -9.40
CA LEU A 85 -14.37 -22.28 -10.28
C LEU A 85 -13.79 -23.69 -10.41
N ARG A 86 -13.85 -24.54 -9.38
CA ARG A 86 -13.42 -25.95 -9.48
C ARG A 86 -14.36 -26.74 -10.37
N ASP A 87 -15.67 -26.60 -10.19
CA ASP A 87 -16.68 -27.29 -10.99
C ASP A 87 -16.53 -26.96 -12.49
N ARG A 88 -16.17 -25.71 -12.81
CA ARG A 88 -15.91 -25.26 -14.19
C ARG A 88 -14.59 -25.80 -14.76
N VAL A 89 -13.55 -25.97 -13.95
CA VAL A 89 -12.27 -26.55 -14.41
C VAL A 89 -12.43 -28.05 -14.68
N ASP A 90 -13.14 -28.77 -13.82
CA ASP A 90 -13.40 -30.20 -13.98
C ASP A 90 -14.22 -30.50 -15.26
N THR A 91 -15.19 -29.63 -15.57
CA THR A 91 -15.98 -29.73 -16.81
C THR A 91 -15.14 -29.48 -18.07
N LEU A 92 -14.15 -28.59 -18.00
CA LEU A 92 -13.29 -28.28 -19.14
C LEU A 92 -12.21 -29.35 -19.39
N GLN A 93 -11.73 -30.03 -18.34
CA GLN A 93 -10.76 -31.12 -18.48
C GLN A 93 -11.38 -32.45 -18.95
N GLY A 94 -12.71 -32.58 -18.89
CA GLY A 94 -13.45 -33.73 -19.42
C GLY A 94 -13.79 -33.66 -20.92
N ALA A 95 -13.62 -32.50 -21.57
CA ALA A 95 -14.02 -32.29 -22.96
C ALA A 95 -12.94 -32.65 -24.01
N ASP A 96 -11.69 -32.91 -23.59
CA ASP A 96 -10.54 -33.17 -24.48
C ASP A 96 -10.22 -34.68 -24.69
N ARG A 97 -11.22 -35.56 -24.55
CA ARG A 97 -11.05 -37.03 -24.76
C ARG A 97 -12.04 -37.65 -25.73
N VAL A 98 -12.21 -37.03 -26.89
CA VAL A 98 -12.80 -37.70 -28.07
C VAL A 98 -11.87 -37.54 -29.26
N ILE A 99 -10.92 -38.47 -29.40
CA ILE A 99 -10.47 -39.06 -30.67
C ILE A 99 -10.27 -40.55 -30.41
#